data_AF-A0A1Y2BU58-F1
#
_entry.id   AF-A0A1Y2BU58-F1
#
_cell.length_a   1.000
_cell.length_b   1.000
_cell.length_c   1.000
_cell.angle_alpha   90.00
_cell.angle_beta   90.00
_cell.angle_gamma   90.00
#
_symmetry.space_group_name_H-M   'P 1'
#
loop_
_entity.id
_entity.type
_entity.pdbx_description
1 polymer ?
#
loop_
_entity_poly.entity_id
_entity_poly.type
_entity_poly.pdbx_seq_one_letter_code
_entity_poly.pdbx_strand_id
1 'polypeptide(L)'
;MLSTRHINILFLYAITVALGIFASFSPSLSTDTWLANKRNPLNVYFAKYAWGWTSLSVWLLIAASLLAPSKSLTPAQRATVLSPIHRLKKYAAATLFWFVMTQWFFGFSLLDRVYHATGSCQVETNGTFSTNSVYTTAYSCRKQGGGQWTGFDISGHCLLLIHAGILLFDETRVVRLYGDAESLFVKYTLWFAYGLQFLWWFMLLCTAIYFHHVAEKLSGTTVTFAFWVAEWILTGNA
;
A
#
# COMPACT_ATOMS: atom_id res chain seq x y z
N MET A 1 11.61 15.29 -14.13
CA MET A 1 12.44 14.09 -14.42
C MET A 1 12.58 13.30 -13.13
N LEU A 2 12.36 11.97 -13.14
CA LEU A 2 12.47 11.15 -11.92
C LEU A 2 13.92 11.11 -11.43
N SER A 3 14.12 11.24 -10.11
CA SER A 3 15.43 11.11 -9.48
C SER A 3 15.83 9.64 -9.31
N THR A 4 17.14 9.34 -9.24
CA THR A 4 17.66 7.96 -9.07
C THR A 4 17.07 7.25 -7.86
N ARG A 5 16.85 7.97 -6.76
CA ARG A 5 16.20 7.46 -5.55
C ARG A 5 14.77 6.97 -5.80
N HIS A 6 13.99 7.69 -6.61
CA HIS A 6 12.62 7.32 -6.96
C HIS A 6 12.62 6.06 -7.83
N ILE A 7 13.57 5.97 -8.78
CA ILE A 7 13.73 4.77 -9.61
C ILE A 7 14.12 3.56 -8.75
N ASN A 8 15.06 3.74 -7.81
CA ASN A 8 15.52 2.65 -6.94
C ASN A 8 14.41 2.12 -6.02
N ILE A 9 13.58 2.98 -5.45
CA ILE A 9 12.48 2.53 -4.57
C ILE A 9 11.38 1.81 -5.37
N LEU A 10 11.04 2.31 -6.57
CA LEU A 10 10.11 1.60 -7.47
C LEU A 10 10.67 0.23 -7.87
N PHE A 11 11.96 0.17 -8.22
CA PHE A 11 12.63 -1.08 -8.56
C PHE A 11 12.62 -2.07 -7.39
N LEU A 12 12.87 -1.63 -6.16
CA LEU A 12 12.80 -2.47 -4.95
C LEU A 12 11.41 -3.10 -4.78
N TYR A 13 10.34 -2.33 -4.92
CA TYR A 13 8.99 -2.87 -4.81
C TYR A 13 8.62 -3.78 -6.00
N ALA A 14 9.06 -3.43 -7.21
CA ALA A 14 8.85 -4.24 -8.40
C ALA A 14 9.50 -5.62 -8.26
N ILE A 15 10.78 -5.66 -7.86
CA ILE A 15 11.51 -6.93 -7.67
C ILE A 15 10.91 -7.73 -6.51
N THR A 16 10.44 -7.08 -5.44
CA THR A 16 9.77 -7.77 -4.32
C THR A 16 8.52 -8.50 -4.79
N VAL A 17 7.66 -7.83 -5.58
CA VAL A 17 6.45 -8.44 -6.14
C VAL A 17 6.80 -9.55 -7.12
N ALA A 18 7.79 -9.33 -8.00
CA ALA A 18 8.24 -10.33 -8.97
C ALA A 18 8.80 -11.59 -8.30
N LEU A 19 9.63 -11.45 -7.26
CA LEU A 19 10.16 -12.55 -6.48
C LEU A 19 9.06 -13.30 -5.74
N GLY A 20 8.08 -12.60 -5.17
CA GLY A 20 6.93 -13.24 -4.52
C GLY A 20 6.07 -14.02 -5.50
N ILE A 21 5.81 -13.48 -6.70
CA ILE A 21 5.13 -14.18 -7.79
C ILE A 21 5.91 -15.43 -8.20
N PHE A 22 7.22 -15.31 -8.41
CA PHE A 22 8.07 -16.45 -8.76
C PHE A 22 8.00 -17.55 -7.70
N ALA A 23 8.11 -17.18 -6.41
CA ALA A 23 8.00 -18.12 -5.30
C ALA A 23 6.61 -18.77 -5.20
N SER A 24 5.53 -18.08 -5.60
CA SER A 24 4.17 -18.62 -5.58
C SER A 24 3.96 -19.81 -6.53
N PHE A 25 4.82 -19.98 -7.54
CA PHE A 25 4.80 -21.13 -8.44
C PHE A 25 5.61 -22.33 -7.95
N SER A 26 6.33 -22.19 -6.83
CA SER A 26 7.17 -23.28 -6.29
C SER A 26 6.29 -24.39 -5.70
N PRO A 27 6.36 -25.65 -6.20
CA PRO A 27 5.56 -26.76 -5.68
C PRO A 27 5.90 -27.13 -4.23
N SER A 28 7.09 -26.75 -3.76
CA SER A 28 7.56 -27.00 -2.40
C SER A 28 6.98 -26.04 -1.36
N LEU A 29 6.27 -24.99 -1.78
CA LEU A 29 5.74 -23.99 -0.88
C LEU A 29 4.40 -24.47 -0.29
N SER A 30 4.39 -24.77 1.00
CA SER A 30 3.16 -25.13 1.70
C SER A 30 2.19 -23.95 1.79
N THR A 31 0.95 -24.18 1.36
CA THR A 31 -0.18 -23.24 1.53
C THR A 31 -0.80 -23.29 2.94
N ASP A 32 -0.36 -24.22 3.79
CA ASP A 32 -0.90 -24.43 5.14
C ASP A 32 -0.03 -23.78 6.23
N THR A 33 0.78 -22.80 5.85
CA THR A 33 1.60 -22.06 6.81
C THR A 33 0.79 -21.00 7.54
N TRP A 34 1.24 -20.63 8.75
CA TRP A 34 0.63 -19.52 9.50
C TRP A 34 0.63 -18.20 8.71
N LEU A 35 1.63 -17.95 7.84
CA LEU A 35 1.69 -16.78 6.97
C LEU A 35 0.65 -16.80 5.84
N ALA A 36 0.34 -17.98 5.31
CA ALA A 36 -0.72 -18.18 4.31
C ALA A 36 -2.14 -18.03 4.89
N ASN A 37 -2.29 -18.09 6.22
CA ASN A 37 -3.58 -17.89 6.86
C ASN A 37 -3.99 -16.42 6.84
N LYS A 38 -5.12 -16.09 6.18
CA LYS A 38 -5.67 -14.72 6.12
C LYS A 38 -5.98 -14.10 7.49
N ARG A 39 -6.18 -14.92 8.52
CA ARG A 39 -6.48 -14.49 9.90
C ARG A 39 -5.24 -14.41 10.80
N ASN A 40 -4.04 -14.52 10.25
CA ASN A 40 -2.84 -14.36 11.06
C ASN A 40 -2.76 -12.95 11.68
N PRO A 41 -2.18 -12.80 12.88
CA PRO A 41 -2.01 -11.53 13.57
C PRO A 41 -1.42 -10.39 12.72
N LEU A 42 -0.47 -10.66 11.82
CA LEU A 42 0.11 -9.62 10.97
C LEU A 42 -0.92 -9.06 9.99
N ASN A 43 -1.74 -9.92 9.39
CA ASN A 43 -2.83 -9.49 8.51
C ASN A 43 -3.91 -8.73 9.26
N VAL A 44 -4.35 -9.25 10.41
CA VAL A 44 -5.50 -8.71 11.15
C VAL A 44 -5.19 -7.38 11.82
N TYR A 45 -3.99 -7.22 12.41
CA TYR A 45 -3.64 -6.02 13.19
C TYR A 45 -2.79 -5.01 12.42
N PHE A 46 -1.98 -5.47 11.46
CA PHE A 46 -1.08 -4.57 10.73
C PHE A 46 -1.56 -4.31 9.31
N ALA A 47 -1.66 -5.33 8.44
CA ALA A 47 -2.02 -5.09 7.04
C ALA A 47 -3.40 -4.42 6.89
N LYS A 48 -4.41 -4.91 7.65
CA LYS A 48 -5.76 -4.34 7.65
C LYS A 48 -5.81 -2.87 8.08
N TYR A 49 -4.95 -2.47 9.02
CA TYR A 49 -4.88 -1.12 9.56
C TYR A 49 -3.61 -0.37 9.11
N ALA A 50 -3.00 -0.79 7.98
CA ALA A 50 -1.68 -0.31 7.58
C ALA A 50 -1.66 1.21 7.36
N TRP A 51 -2.76 1.77 6.85
CA TRP A 51 -2.89 3.21 6.66
C TRP A 51 -2.87 3.98 7.99
N GLY A 52 -3.52 3.46 9.04
CA GLY A 52 -3.54 4.09 10.36
C GLY A 52 -2.15 4.13 11.00
N TRP A 53 -1.44 3.01 10.99
CA TRP A 53 -0.04 2.91 11.46
C TRP A 53 0.90 3.82 10.67
N THR A 54 0.73 3.87 9.36
CA THR A 54 1.50 4.75 8.47
C THR A 54 1.24 6.21 8.77
N SER A 55 -0.03 6.60 8.94
CA SER A 55 -0.44 7.96 9.29
C SER A 55 0.18 8.40 10.62
N LEU A 56 0.09 7.56 11.66
CA LEU A 56 0.74 7.82 12.95
C LEU A 56 2.24 8.07 12.78
N SER A 57 2.94 7.23 12.04
CA SER A 57 4.38 7.38 11.80
C SER A 57 4.72 8.65 11.02
N VAL A 58 3.95 8.99 9.98
CA VAL A 58 4.14 10.23 9.21
C VAL A 58 3.96 11.47 10.10
N TRP A 59 2.92 11.51 10.93
CA TRP A 59 2.71 12.62 11.86
C TRP A 59 3.84 12.75 12.88
N LEU A 60 4.35 11.64 13.41
CA LEU A 60 5.52 11.65 14.29
C LEU A 60 6.78 12.15 13.56
N LEU A 61 7.01 11.74 12.30
CA LEU A 61 8.13 12.22 11.49
C LEU A 61 8.04 13.72 11.18
N ILE A 62 6.83 14.22 10.90
CA ILE A 62 6.58 15.66 10.72
C ILE A 62 6.88 16.40 12.04
N ALA A 63 6.33 15.93 13.17
CA ALA A 63 6.60 16.52 14.47
C ALA A 63 8.09 16.50 14.82
N ALA A 64 8.80 15.39 14.60
CA ALA A 64 10.23 15.24 14.87
C ALA A 64 11.08 16.26 14.12
N SER A 65 10.80 16.46 12.83
CA SER A 65 11.51 17.47 12.04
C SER A 65 11.23 18.91 12.47
N LEU A 66 10.06 19.19 13.03
CA LEU A 66 9.65 20.53 13.44
C LEU A 66 10.15 20.89 14.84
N LEU A 67 10.06 19.95 15.77
CA LEU A 67 10.40 20.14 17.18
C LEU A 67 11.89 19.95 17.45
N ALA A 68 12.58 19.12 16.65
CA ALA A 68 14.00 18.84 16.80
C ALA A 68 14.73 18.88 15.44
N PRO A 69 14.77 20.03 14.75
CA PRO A 69 15.53 20.17 13.51
C PRO A 69 17.04 20.20 13.78
N SER A 70 17.84 19.75 12.81
CA SER A 70 19.30 19.82 12.87
C SER A 70 19.79 21.27 13.06
N LYS A 71 20.81 21.42 13.90
CA LYS A 71 21.52 22.70 14.11
C LYS A 71 22.31 23.17 12.89
N SER A 72 22.58 22.28 11.94
CA SER A 72 23.31 22.60 10.69
C SER A 72 22.46 23.32 9.63
N LEU A 73 21.15 23.42 9.82
CA LEU A 73 20.24 24.03 8.85
C LEU A 73 20.16 25.55 9.02
N THR A 74 20.38 26.28 7.93
CA THR A 74 20.06 27.72 7.89
C THR A 74 18.54 27.95 7.94
N PRO A 75 18.04 29.10 8.42
CA PRO A 75 16.61 29.41 8.43
C PRO A 75 15.94 29.30 7.05
N ALA A 76 16.65 29.71 5.98
CA ALA A 76 16.17 29.61 4.61
C ALA A 76 16.02 28.15 4.15
N GLN A 77 17.02 27.30 4.42
CA GLN A 77 16.94 25.87 4.11
C GLN A 77 15.84 25.19 4.91
N ARG A 78 15.65 25.58 6.18
CA ARG A 78 14.57 25.07 7.03
C ARG A 78 13.19 25.36 6.45
N ALA A 79 12.96 26.61 6.01
CA ALA A 79 11.68 27.04 5.44
C ALA A 79 11.31 26.27 4.16
N THR A 80 12.32 25.92 3.34
CA THR A 80 12.09 25.20 2.08
C THR A 80 11.98 23.69 2.29
N VAL A 81 12.97 23.07 2.94
CA VAL A 81 13.13 21.62 3.03
C VAL A 81 12.20 21.00 4.07
N LEU A 82 11.97 21.68 5.20
CA LEU A 82 11.06 21.21 6.25
C LEU A 82 9.66 21.83 6.11
N SER A 83 9.31 22.35 4.92
CA SER A 83 8.02 23.00 4.66
C SER A 83 6.85 22.10 5.05
N PRO A 84 6.08 22.44 6.11
CA PRO A 84 4.96 21.61 6.56
C PRO A 84 3.84 21.56 5.53
N ILE A 85 3.66 22.65 4.77
CA ILE A 85 2.63 22.76 3.74
C ILE A 85 2.89 21.76 2.63
N HIS A 86 4.14 21.63 2.16
CA HIS A 86 4.49 20.67 1.12
C HIS A 86 4.23 19.23 1.58
N ARG A 87 4.66 18.90 2.79
CA ARG A 87 4.49 17.55 3.35
C ARG A 87 3.02 17.23 3.63
N LEU A 88 2.24 18.20 4.10
CA LEU A 88 0.80 18.07 4.28
C LEU A 88 0.09 17.84 2.94
N LYS A 89 0.46 18.56 1.88
CA LYS A 89 -0.10 18.35 0.54
C LYS A 89 0.17 16.93 0.04
N LYS A 90 1.41 16.44 0.16
CA LYS A 90 1.77 15.07 -0.22
C LYS A 90 1.00 14.03 0.59
N TYR A 91 0.93 14.19 1.91
CA TYR A 91 0.16 13.29 2.77
C TYR A 91 -1.34 13.32 2.45
N ALA A 92 -1.90 14.50 2.16
CA ALA A 92 -3.30 14.64 1.76
C ALA A 92 -3.58 13.97 0.40
N ALA A 93 -2.70 14.15 -0.59
CA ALA A 93 -2.80 13.49 -1.88
C ALA A 93 -2.74 11.96 -1.74
N ALA A 94 -1.80 11.46 -0.94
CA ALA A 94 -1.66 10.04 -0.62
C ALA A 94 -2.91 9.49 0.09
N THR A 95 -3.41 10.19 1.10
CA THR A 95 -4.64 9.83 1.83
C THR A 95 -5.85 9.79 0.90
N LEU A 96 -6.00 10.79 0.04
CA LEU A 96 -7.09 10.86 -0.92
C LEU A 96 -7.03 9.69 -1.91
N PHE A 97 -5.84 9.37 -2.43
CA PHE A 97 -5.64 8.22 -3.30
C PHE A 97 -6.04 6.92 -2.61
N TRP A 98 -5.51 6.65 -1.42
CA TRP A 98 -5.89 5.46 -0.65
C TRP A 98 -7.41 5.40 -0.39
N PHE A 99 -8.01 6.52 -0.01
CA PHE A 99 -9.43 6.62 0.29
C PHE A 99 -10.30 6.32 -0.94
N VAL A 100 -10.03 6.96 -2.08
CA VAL A 100 -10.77 6.74 -3.34
C VAL A 100 -10.65 5.29 -3.81
N MET A 101 -9.45 4.71 -3.69
CA MET A 101 -9.22 3.34 -4.14
C MET A 101 -9.93 2.31 -3.26
N THR A 102 -9.86 2.47 -1.93
CA THR A 102 -10.18 1.37 -0.98
C THR A 102 -11.39 1.61 -0.08
N GLN A 103 -11.82 2.86 0.08
CA GLN A 103 -12.89 3.25 1.00
C GLN A 103 -14.15 3.63 0.25
N TRP A 104 -15.22 3.91 1.00
CA TRP A 104 -16.47 4.39 0.44
C TRP A 104 -16.25 5.75 -0.25
N PHE A 105 -16.45 5.79 -1.57
CA PHE A 105 -16.31 7.01 -2.38
C PHE A 105 -17.53 7.13 -3.28
N PHE A 106 -18.57 7.83 -2.81
CA PHE A 106 -19.86 7.95 -3.50
C PHE A 106 -20.48 6.58 -3.86
N GLY A 107 -20.43 5.62 -2.93
CA GLY A 107 -20.80 4.23 -3.15
C GLY A 107 -19.61 3.28 -2.92
N PHE A 108 -19.57 2.18 -3.69
CA PHE A 108 -18.46 1.24 -3.66
C PHE A 108 -17.11 1.92 -3.93
N SER A 109 -16.05 1.39 -3.30
CA SER A 109 -14.67 1.80 -3.57
C SER A 109 -14.32 1.59 -5.04
N LEU A 110 -13.27 2.25 -5.55
CA LEU A 110 -12.92 2.06 -6.96
C LEU A 110 -12.53 0.60 -7.26
N LEU A 111 -11.84 -0.07 -6.32
CA LEU A 111 -11.50 -1.48 -6.44
C LEU A 111 -12.77 -2.36 -6.51
N ASP A 112 -13.73 -2.12 -5.61
CA ASP A 112 -15.01 -2.85 -5.61
C ASP A 112 -15.81 -2.63 -6.90
N ARG A 113 -15.78 -1.41 -7.46
CA ARG A 113 -16.44 -1.12 -8.75
C ARG A 113 -15.83 -1.94 -9.88
N VAL A 114 -14.50 -2.09 -9.93
CA VAL A 114 -13.83 -2.94 -10.92
C VAL A 114 -14.21 -4.40 -10.73
N TYR A 115 -14.20 -4.89 -9.50
CA TYR A 115 -14.58 -6.26 -9.17
C TYR A 115 -16.04 -6.58 -9.54
N HIS A 116 -16.97 -5.65 -9.29
CA HIS A 116 -18.37 -5.81 -9.71
C HIS A 116 -18.56 -5.66 -11.22
N ALA A 117 -17.85 -4.73 -11.87
CA ALA A 117 -18.00 -4.51 -13.31
C ALA A 117 -17.44 -5.66 -14.17
N THR A 118 -16.39 -6.33 -13.68
CA THR A 118 -15.72 -7.43 -14.39
C THR A 118 -16.23 -8.81 -13.99
N GLY A 119 -17.04 -8.89 -12.94
CA GLY A 119 -17.44 -10.15 -12.35
C GLY A 119 -18.71 -10.76 -12.90
N SER A 120 -18.91 -12.02 -12.55
CA SER A 120 -20.09 -12.81 -12.90
C SER A 120 -20.48 -13.72 -11.74
N CYS A 121 -21.74 -14.14 -11.70
CA CYS A 121 -22.21 -15.10 -10.71
C CYS A 121 -21.82 -16.52 -11.09
N GLN A 122 -20.99 -17.17 -10.28
CA GLN A 122 -20.63 -18.58 -10.42
C GLN A 122 -21.47 -19.40 -9.43
N VAL A 123 -22.22 -20.36 -9.94
CA VAL A 123 -23.02 -21.29 -9.13
C VAL A 123 -22.44 -22.69 -9.30
N GLU A 124 -22.12 -23.32 -8.18
CA GLU A 124 -21.67 -24.70 -8.17
C GLU A 124 -22.89 -25.63 -8.14
N THR A 125 -22.95 -26.57 -9.08
CA THR A 125 -23.99 -27.62 -9.12
C THR A 125 -23.31 -28.94 -9.45
N ASN A 126 -23.46 -29.93 -8.56
CA ASN A 126 -22.82 -31.25 -8.68
C ASN A 126 -21.31 -31.19 -8.99
N GLY A 127 -20.57 -30.27 -8.34
CA GLY A 127 -19.12 -30.10 -8.53
C GLY A 127 -18.69 -29.39 -9.82
N THR A 128 -19.65 -28.96 -10.66
CA THR A 128 -19.38 -28.13 -11.84
C THR A 128 -19.75 -26.69 -11.58
N PHE A 129 -18.82 -25.77 -11.87
CA PHE A 129 -19.06 -24.33 -11.80
C PHE A 129 -19.70 -23.87 -13.11
N SER A 130 -20.88 -23.27 -13.02
CA SER A 130 -21.59 -22.69 -14.14
C SER A 130 -21.81 -21.19 -13.92
N THR A 131 -21.64 -20.41 -14.98
CA THR A 131 -21.89 -18.97 -14.94
C THR A 131 -23.37 -18.71 -15.11
N ASN A 132 -23.98 -18.07 -14.11
CA ASN A 132 -25.39 -17.69 -14.12
C ASN A 132 -25.53 -16.19 -14.41
N SER A 133 -25.99 -15.84 -15.62
CA SER A 133 -26.17 -14.45 -16.05
C SER A 133 -27.47 -13.80 -15.56
N VAL A 134 -28.37 -14.55 -14.93
CA VAL A 134 -29.63 -14.03 -14.38
C VAL A 134 -29.36 -13.07 -13.22
N TYR A 135 -28.33 -13.36 -12.42
CA TYR A 135 -27.94 -12.51 -11.30
C TYR A 135 -26.88 -11.50 -11.74
N THR A 136 -27.30 -10.24 -11.90
CA THR A 136 -26.43 -9.14 -12.36
C THR A 136 -25.68 -8.42 -11.24
N THR A 137 -25.93 -8.78 -9.97
CA THR A 137 -25.24 -8.20 -8.82
C THR A 137 -24.67 -9.28 -7.91
N ALA A 138 -23.56 -8.99 -7.23
CA ALA A 138 -22.98 -9.91 -6.25
C ALA A 138 -23.94 -10.21 -5.09
N TYR A 139 -24.75 -9.22 -4.69
CA TYR A 139 -25.77 -9.41 -3.65
C TYR A 139 -26.85 -10.41 -4.07
N SER A 140 -27.43 -10.25 -5.27
CA SER A 140 -28.43 -11.20 -5.78
C SER A 140 -27.82 -12.58 -6.01
N CYS A 141 -26.58 -12.65 -6.52
CA CYS A 141 -25.86 -13.92 -6.70
C CYS A 141 -25.72 -14.68 -5.39
N ARG A 142 -25.27 -14.01 -4.32
CA ARG A 142 -25.03 -14.65 -3.02
C ARG A 142 -26.31 -14.99 -2.28
N LYS A 143 -27.28 -14.06 -2.27
CA LYS A 143 -28.49 -14.18 -1.45
C LYS A 143 -29.61 -14.99 -2.13
N GLN A 144 -29.73 -14.90 -3.45
CA GLN A 144 -30.82 -15.52 -4.21
C GLN A 144 -30.31 -16.71 -5.02
N GLY A 145 -29.12 -16.60 -5.62
CA GLY A 145 -28.53 -17.65 -6.44
C GLY A 145 -27.73 -18.72 -5.69
N GLY A 146 -27.43 -18.51 -4.40
CA GLY A 146 -26.52 -19.37 -3.63
C GLY A 146 -25.09 -19.42 -4.19
N GLY A 147 -24.76 -18.54 -5.14
CA GLY A 147 -23.50 -18.54 -5.87
C GLY A 147 -22.45 -17.63 -5.26
N GLN A 148 -21.24 -17.69 -5.84
CA GLN A 148 -20.14 -16.79 -5.54
C GLN A 148 -19.93 -15.82 -6.70
N TRP A 149 -19.78 -14.54 -6.39
CA TRP A 149 -19.38 -13.57 -7.39
C TRP A 149 -17.88 -13.71 -7.64
N THR A 150 -17.48 -13.83 -8.89
CA THR A 150 -16.07 -13.94 -9.28
C THR A 150 -15.80 -12.90 -10.36
N GLY A 151 -14.91 -11.96 -10.05
CA GLY A 151 -14.48 -10.88 -10.93
C GLY A 151 -13.02 -10.54 -10.67
N PHE A 152 -12.50 -9.59 -11.42
CA PHE A 152 -11.11 -9.15 -11.28
C PHE A 152 -10.95 -8.28 -10.03
N ASP A 153 -10.31 -8.82 -8.99
CA ASP A 153 -10.09 -8.16 -7.70
C ASP A 153 -8.67 -7.57 -7.63
N ILE A 154 -8.52 -6.31 -8.06
CA ILE A 154 -7.22 -5.61 -7.96
C ILE A 154 -6.72 -5.69 -6.52
N SER A 155 -5.47 -6.14 -6.34
CA SER A 155 -4.96 -6.40 -4.99
C SER A 155 -4.80 -5.11 -4.17
N GLY A 156 -5.78 -4.86 -3.29
CA GLY A 156 -5.76 -3.74 -2.35
C GLY A 156 -4.59 -3.79 -1.37
N HIS A 157 -4.09 -4.99 -1.03
CA HIS A 157 -2.92 -5.16 -0.16
C HIS A 157 -1.63 -4.73 -0.86
N CYS A 158 -1.41 -5.16 -2.11
CA CYS A 158 -0.28 -4.67 -2.90
C CYS A 158 -0.34 -3.15 -3.04
N LEU A 159 -1.53 -2.61 -3.36
CA LEU A 159 -1.75 -1.17 -3.49
C LEU A 159 -1.36 -0.43 -2.21
N LEU A 160 -1.97 -0.82 -1.08
CA LEU A 160 -1.81 -0.15 0.22
C LEU A 160 -0.38 -0.27 0.78
N LEU A 161 0.23 -1.46 0.75
CA LEU A 161 1.53 -1.68 1.38
C LEU A 161 2.67 -0.99 0.62
N ILE A 162 2.63 -0.99 -0.71
CA ILE A 162 3.57 -0.22 -1.53
C ILE A 162 3.34 1.28 -1.30
N HIS A 163 2.08 1.71 -1.29
CA HIS A 163 1.72 3.12 -1.13
C HIS A 163 2.18 3.67 0.23
N ALA A 164 1.91 2.93 1.31
CA ALA A 164 2.38 3.24 2.66
C ALA A 164 3.92 3.24 2.74
N GLY A 165 4.57 2.24 2.16
CA GLY A 165 6.01 2.09 2.16
C GLY A 165 6.75 3.25 1.48
N ILE A 166 6.30 3.68 0.30
CA ILE A 166 6.88 4.82 -0.42
C ILE A 166 6.68 6.14 0.35
N LEU A 167 5.49 6.37 0.91
CA LEU A 167 5.23 7.56 1.73
C LEU A 167 6.17 7.61 2.94
N LEU A 168 6.34 6.50 3.66
CA LEU A 168 7.28 6.43 4.77
C LEU A 168 8.72 6.61 4.32
N PHE A 169 9.13 6.05 3.19
CA PHE A 169 10.48 6.22 2.65
C PHE A 169 10.83 7.70 2.44
N ASP A 170 9.93 8.46 1.81
CA ASP A 170 10.17 9.89 1.58
C ASP A 170 10.22 10.69 2.88
N GLU A 171 9.28 10.45 3.80
CA GLU A 171 9.22 11.16 5.09
C GLU A 171 10.40 10.83 6.01
N THR A 172 10.81 9.56 6.05
CA THR A 172 11.95 9.11 6.86
C THR A 172 13.25 9.72 6.35
N ARG A 173 13.39 9.91 5.03
CA ARG A 173 14.57 10.56 4.45
C ARG A 173 14.72 12.01 4.88
N VAL A 174 13.63 12.77 4.94
CA VAL A 174 13.67 14.16 5.43
C VAL A 174 14.18 14.19 6.86
N VAL A 175 13.59 13.38 7.76
CA VAL A 175 14.00 13.36 9.17
C VAL A 175 15.41 12.81 9.37
N ARG A 176 15.83 11.81 8.60
CA ARG A 176 17.20 11.26 8.66
C ARG A 176 18.26 12.30 8.29
N LEU A 177 17.99 13.13 7.28
CA LEU A 177 18.95 14.13 6.79
C LEU A 177 18.93 15.42 7.61
N TYR A 178 17.77 15.78 8.15
CA TYR A 178 17.51 17.12 8.68
C TYR A 178 17.00 17.16 10.12
N GLY A 179 16.76 16.02 10.75
CA GLY A 179 16.47 15.92 12.19
C GLY A 179 17.73 16.04 13.04
N ASP A 180 17.58 16.47 14.29
CA ASP A 180 18.66 16.48 15.27
C ASP A 180 19.06 15.04 15.63
N ALA A 181 20.29 14.67 15.25
CA ALA A 181 20.83 13.34 15.47
C ALA A 181 21.00 12.99 16.95
N GLU A 182 21.04 13.97 17.85
CA GLU A 182 21.17 13.71 19.29
C GLU A 182 19.80 13.53 19.97
N SER A 183 18.72 14.00 19.36
CA SER A 183 17.37 13.90 19.91
C SER A 183 16.88 12.46 19.99
N LEU A 184 16.55 12.00 21.20
CA LEU A 184 15.92 10.69 21.43
C LEU A 184 14.58 10.59 20.69
N PHE A 185 13.81 11.68 20.62
CA PHE A 185 12.53 11.71 19.91
C PHE A 185 12.71 11.41 18.40
N VAL A 186 13.72 12.02 17.78
CA VAL A 186 14.08 11.74 16.37
C VAL A 186 14.50 10.29 16.21
N LYS A 187 15.40 9.78 17.07
CA LYS A 187 15.89 8.39 17.02
C LYS A 187 14.75 7.37 17.10
N TYR A 188 13.88 7.47 18.11
CA TYR A 188 12.78 6.51 18.28
C TYR A 188 11.72 6.62 17.17
N THR A 189 11.44 7.82 16.68
CA THR A 189 10.53 8.02 15.55
C THR A 189 11.06 7.36 14.27
N LEU A 190 12.35 7.51 13.98
CA LEU A 190 12.99 6.86 12.85
C LEU A 190 12.96 5.32 12.99
N TRP A 191 13.29 4.78 14.17
CA TRP A 191 13.22 3.34 14.41
C TRP A 191 11.81 2.77 14.23
N PHE A 192 10.80 3.48 14.72
CA PHE A 192 9.40 3.10 14.50
C PHE A 192 9.04 3.09 13.00
N ALA A 193 9.45 4.13 12.27
CA ALA A 193 9.21 4.22 10.82
C ALA A 193 9.95 3.14 10.03
N TYR A 194 11.19 2.78 10.40
CA TYR A 194 11.94 1.69 9.77
C TYR A 194 11.30 0.32 10.07
N GLY A 195 10.82 0.11 11.30
CA GLY A 195 10.09 -1.10 11.66
C GLY A 195 8.83 -1.28 10.82
N LEU A 196 8.05 -0.21 10.63
CA LEU A 196 6.87 -0.26 9.75
C LEU A 196 7.24 -0.47 8.28
N GLN A 197 8.28 0.20 7.75
CA GLN A 197 8.75 -0.03 6.38
C GLN A 197 9.15 -1.49 6.13
N PHE A 198 9.93 -2.07 7.04
CA PHE A 198 10.29 -3.49 6.98
C PHE A 198 9.04 -4.38 7.03
N LEU A 199 8.11 -4.08 7.93
CA LEU A 199 6.87 -4.85 8.05
C LEU A 199 6.02 -4.75 6.78
N TRP A 200 5.87 -3.58 6.16
CA TRP A 200 5.13 -3.41 4.91
C TRP A 200 5.79 -4.14 3.75
N TRP A 201 7.12 -4.08 3.65
CA TRP A 201 7.87 -4.84 2.66
C TRP A 201 7.68 -6.35 2.83
N PHE A 202 7.80 -6.85 4.06
CA PHE A 202 7.61 -8.27 4.38
C PHE A 202 6.17 -8.73 4.09
N MET A 203 5.18 -7.96 4.51
CA MET A 203 3.76 -8.27 4.26
C MET A 203 3.42 -8.20 2.77
N LEU A 204 4.05 -7.32 2.00
CA LEU A 204 3.92 -7.28 0.55
C LEU A 204 4.48 -8.55 -0.08
N LEU A 205 5.65 -9.01 0.37
CA LEU A 205 6.23 -10.27 -0.07
C LEU A 205 5.30 -11.45 0.24
N CYS A 206 4.79 -11.56 1.48
CA CYS A 206 3.81 -12.58 1.84
C CYS A 206 2.54 -12.50 0.97
N THR A 207 2.07 -11.28 0.66
CA THR A 207 0.92 -11.08 -0.23
C THR A 207 1.20 -11.59 -1.64
N ALA A 208 2.37 -11.25 -2.18
CA ALA A 208 2.78 -11.70 -3.50
C ALA A 208 2.99 -13.22 -3.58
N ILE A 209 3.33 -13.87 -2.47
CA ILE A 209 3.49 -15.31 -2.38
C ILE A 209 2.14 -16.04 -2.24
N TYR A 210 1.30 -15.66 -1.26
CA TYR A 210 0.18 -16.51 -0.80
C TYR A 210 -1.21 -16.07 -1.26
N PHE A 211 -1.40 -14.82 -1.69
CA PHE A 211 -2.74 -14.26 -1.93
C PHE A 211 -2.84 -13.69 -3.34
N HIS A 212 -4.05 -13.62 -3.91
CA HIS A 212 -4.36 -13.05 -5.23
C HIS A 212 -3.72 -13.75 -6.44
N HIS A 213 -4.33 -13.54 -7.61
CA HIS A 213 -3.77 -13.95 -8.89
C HIS A 213 -2.67 -12.98 -9.37
N VAL A 214 -1.84 -13.43 -10.30
CA VAL A 214 -0.70 -12.63 -10.83
C VAL A 214 -1.17 -11.28 -11.39
N ALA A 215 -2.24 -11.26 -12.20
CA ALA A 215 -2.75 -10.03 -12.81
C ALA A 215 -3.30 -9.03 -11.76
N GLU A 216 -3.89 -9.53 -10.68
CA GLU A 216 -4.41 -8.71 -9.58
C GLU A 216 -3.29 -8.04 -8.77
N LYS A 217 -2.18 -8.76 -8.54
CA LYS A 217 -0.96 -8.22 -7.90
C LYS A 217 -0.32 -7.13 -8.77
N LEU A 218 -0.17 -7.41 -10.07
CA LEU A 218 0.47 -6.50 -11.02
C LEU A 218 -0.35 -5.23 -11.24
N SER A 219 -1.68 -5.34 -11.30
CA SER A 219 -2.56 -4.16 -11.43
C SER A 219 -2.49 -3.26 -10.21
N GLY A 220 -2.59 -3.81 -8.99
CA GLY A 220 -2.46 -3.02 -7.75
C GLY A 220 -1.11 -2.31 -7.65
N THR A 221 -0.03 -3.00 -8.04
CA THR A 221 1.33 -2.44 -8.10
C THR A 221 1.42 -1.30 -9.11
N THR A 222 0.90 -1.51 -10.33
CA THR A 222 0.97 -0.54 -11.42
C THR A 222 0.19 0.73 -11.09
N VAL A 223 -1.02 0.61 -10.53
CA VAL A 223 -1.85 1.75 -10.14
C VAL A 223 -1.14 2.60 -9.07
N THR A 224 -0.53 1.97 -8.06
CA THR A 224 0.25 2.69 -7.04
C THR A 224 1.48 3.37 -7.63
N PHE A 225 2.22 2.70 -8.52
CA PHE A 225 3.39 3.28 -9.16
C PHE A 225 3.02 4.49 -10.02
N ALA A 226 1.94 4.40 -10.78
CA ALA A 226 1.43 5.51 -11.59
C ALA A 226 1.10 6.74 -10.72
N PHE A 227 0.45 6.53 -9.57
CA PHE A 227 0.17 7.60 -8.61
C PHE A 227 1.48 8.28 -8.14
N TRP A 228 2.47 7.52 -7.68
CA TRP A 228 3.71 8.09 -7.15
C TRP A 228 4.57 8.77 -8.22
N VAL A 229 4.64 8.20 -9.41
CA VAL A 229 5.33 8.83 -10.54
C VAL A 229 4.67 10.17 -10.89
N ALA A 230 3.34 10.23 -10.94
CA ALA A 230 2.61 11.47 -11.16
C ALA A 230 2.88 12.49 -10.04
N GLU A 231 2.78 12.07 -8.77
CA GLU A 231 3.03 12.93 -7.62
C GLU A 231 4.44 13.53 -7.64
N TRP A 232 5.47 12.74 -7.91
CA TRP A 232 6.86 13.24 -7.96
C TRP A 232 7.11 14.18 -9.14
N ILE A 233 6.41 13.98 -10.27
CA ILE A 233 6.48 14.89 -11.41
C ILE A 233 5.80 16.23 -11.09
N LEU A 234 4.62 16.20 -10.48
CA LEU A 234 3.83 17.39 -10.14
C LEU A 234 4.48 18.23 -9.03
N THR A 235 5.13 17.58 -8.07
CA THR A 235 5.71 18.25 -6.89
C THR A 235 7.19 18.63 -7.04
N GLY A 236 7.84 18.25 -8.15
CA GLY A 236 9.15 18.77 -8.52
C GLY A 236 10.34 18.22 -7.72
N ASN A 237 10.38 16.91 -7.44
CA ASN A 237 11.51 16.24 -6.76
C ASN A 237 11.92 16.80 -5.38
N ALA A 238 11.04 17.51 -4.67
CA ALA A 238 11.27 17.86 -3.27
C ALA A 238 11.63 16.60 -2.45
#